data_AF-A0A1W2H8L2-F1
#
_entry.id   AF-A0A1W2H8L2-F1
#
_cell.length_a   1.000
_cell.length_b   1.000
_cell.length_c   1.000
_cell.angle_alpha   90.00
_cell.angle_beta   90.00
_cell.angle_gamma   90.00
#
_symmetry.space_group_name_H-M   'P 1'
#
loop_
_entity.id
_entity.type
_entity.pdbx_description
1 polymer ?
#
loop_
_entity_poly.entity_id
_entity_poly.type
_entity_poly.pdbx_seq_one_letter_code
_entity_poly.pdbx_strand_id
1 'polypeptide(L)'
;MIDCSLKNPVLSFSKIFLLGCLLFLFGFQSYSQVKPSLGGSSRLMNSALAEMEKGDFERANAYFRQIIESNLPIPSEMPYFFAETLFQLGQFDNSSSFLEKYLEINGYQGDNYEQAKILQQKLKNHLDEISNCKFCDFRGYRYNGCPTCNGNRILEQSCSFCKAKGAVGCIKCMGKGLVTKKNIFNIIEYHECDKCGGDGRLDCPRCNGSLVEVSDCRTCRGQGRLISEEICNHQAEPRNMSQKFERLRHLAGH
;
A
#
# COMPACT_ATOMS: atom_id res chain seq x y z
N MET A 1 -9.63 102.73 -21.56
CA MET A 1 -10.27 101.51 -21.01
C MET A 1 -10.45 100.59 -22.22
N ILE A 2 -9.52 99.69 -22.59
CA ILE A 2 -9.14 98.42 -21.91
C ILE A 2 -10.44 97.64 -21.62
N ASP A 3 -10.79 96.47 -22.18
CA ASP A 3 -10.10 95.51 -23.06
C ASP A 3 -11.11 94.44 -23.55
N CYS A 4 -10.61 93.55 -24.41
CA CYS A 4 -10.99 92.13 -24.58
C CYS A 4 -12.08 91.72 -25.60
N SER A 5 -11.56 91.30 -26.75
CA SER A 5 -12.11 90.44 -27.79
C SER A 5 -12.23 88.98 -27.33
N LEU A 6 -13.32 88.29 -27.67
CA LEU A 6 -13.47 86.83 -27.54
C LEU A 6 -13.95 86.24 -28.88
N LYS A 7 -13.02 85.61 -29.60
CA LYS A 7 -13.27 84.73 -30.74
C LYS A 7 -13.60 83.32 -30.23
N ASN A 8 -14.72 82.75 -30.68
CA ASN A 8 -15.03 81.33 -30.55
C ASN A 8 -14.33 80.53 -31.66
N PRO A 9 -13.64 79.42 -31.36
CA PRO A 9 -13.37 78.39 -32.35
C PRO A 9 -14.26 77.16 -32.07
N VAL A 10 -15.17 76.89 -33.00
CA VAL A 10 -15.91 75.63 -33.10
C VAL A 10 -14.95 74.60 -33.71
N LEU A 11 -14.26 73.83 -32.87
CA LEU A 11 -13.34 72.78 -33.32
C LEU A 11 -13.97 71.39 -33.10
N SER A 12 -14.44 70.86 -34.22
CA SER A 12 -14.78 69.47 -34.57
C SER A 12 -14.40 68.37 -33.55
N PHE A 13 -15.36 68.01 -32.70
CA PHE A 13 -15.28 66.88 -31.76
C PHE A 13 -15.42 65.49 -32.41
N SER A 14 -15.73 65.42 -33.72
CA SER A 14 -16.10 64.16 -34.38
C SER A 14 -14.89 63.31 -34.81
N LYS A 15 -13.70 63.89 -34.99
CA LYS A 15 -12.53 63.16 -35.52
C LYS A 15 -11.62 62.52 -34.46
N ILE A 16 -11.70 62.96 -33.19
CA ILE A 16 -10.86 62.41 -32.11
C ILE A 16 -11.45 61.09 -31.56
N PHE A 17 -12.78 60.94 -31.59
CA PHE A 17 -13.43 59.72 -31.10
C PHE A 17 -13.21 58.49 -32.01
N LEU A 18 -13.07 58.72 -33.32
CA LEU A 18 -12.82 57.66 -34.31
C LEU A 18 -11.37 57.13 -34.30
N LEU A 19 -10.41 57.93 -33.83
CA LEU A 19 -9.01 57.49 -33.71
C LEU A 19 -8.76 56.69 -32.41
N GLY A 20 -9.57 56.91 -31.37
CA GLY A 20 -9.47 56.20 -30.08
C GLY A 20 -10.02 54.76 -30.11
N CYS A 21 -11.07 54.50 -30.89
CA CYS A 21 -11.65 53.15 -31.00
C CYS A 21 -10.79 52.17 -31.81
N LEU A 22 -9.96 52.65 -32.73
CA LEU A 22 -9.13 51.78 -33.59
C LEU A 22 -7.84 51.29 -32.89
N LEU A 23 -7.47 51.88 -31.76
CA LEU A 23 -6.33 51.48 -30.93
C LEU A 23 -6.66 50.47 -29.83
N PHE A 24 -7.95 50.18 -29.58
CA PHE A 24 -8.38 49.17 -28.60
C PHE A 24 -8.58 47.76 -29.18
N LEU A 25 -8.52 47.60 -30.50
CA LEU A 25 -8.69 46.29 -31.18
C LEU A 25 -7.38 45.51 -31.38
N PHE A 26 -6.23 46.06 -30.96
CA PHE A 26 -4.92 45.40 -31.01
C PHE A 26 -4.36 45.04 -29.63
N GLY A 27 -5.24 44.91 -28.62
CA GLY A 27 -4.90 44.26 -27.36
C GLY A 27 -4.77 42.75 -27.59
N PHE A 28 -3.68 42.33 -28.23
CA PHE A 28 -3.29 40.94 -28.36
C PHE A 28 -3.33 40.29 -26.97
N GLN A 29 -4.30 39.39 -26.77
CA GLN A 29 -4.22 38.42 -25.71
C GLN A 29 -3.09 37.46 -26.06
N SER A 30 -1.88 37.84 -25.65
CA SER A 30 -0.79 36.90 -25.47
C SER A 30 -1.18 36.00 -24.30
N TYR A 31 -1.97 34.95 -24.59
CA TYR A 31 -2.01 33.78 -23.75
C TYR A 31 -0.59 33.19 -23.80
N SER A 32 0.21 33.54 -22.80
CA SER A 32 1.41 32.78 -22.48
C SER A 32 0.95 31.36 -22.16
N GLN A 33 1.03 30.47 -23.15
CA GLN A 33 1.03 29.04 -22.87
C GLN A 33 2.38 28.74 -22.22
N VAL A 34 2.44 28.88 -20.89
CA VAL A 34 3.45 28.21 -20.09
C VAL A 34 3.17 26.73 -20.21
N LYS A 35 3.55 26.13 -21.35
CA LYS A 35 3.71 24.68 -21.44
C LYS A 35 4.89 24.37 -20.52
N PRO A 36 4.70 23.57 -19.45
CA PRO A 36 5.83 23.13 -18.65
C PRO A 36 6.87 22.51 -19.58
N SER A 37 8.15 22.77 -19.33
CA SER A 37 9.24 22.11 -20.05
C SER A 37 9.16 20.60 -19.75
N LEU A 38 8.44 19.88 -20.60
CA LEU A 38 8.24 18.43 -20.50
C LEU A 38 9.45 17.63 -21.00
N GLY A 39 10.55 18.28 -21.41
CA GLY A 39 11.63 17.66 -22.17
C GLY A 39 12.19 16.37 -21.56
N GLY A 40 12.29 16.29 -20.22
CA GLY A 40 12.68 15.07 -19.51
C GLY A 40 11.58 14.00 -19.52
N SER A 41 10.35 14.35 -19.10
CA SER A 41 9.21 13.43 -19.06
C SER A 41 8.87 12.88 -20.43
N SER A 42 8.88 13.72 -21.46
CA SER A 42 8.55 13.33 -22.84
C SER A 42 9.54 12.31 -23.39
N ARG A 43 10.83 12.41 -23.03
CA ARG A 43 11.85 11.47 -23.50
C ARG A 43 11.66 10.09 -22.86
N LEU A 44 11.39 10.06 -21.55
CA LEU A 44 11.07 8.83 -20.82
C LEU A 44 9.74 8.23 -21.32
N MET A 45 8.73 9.07 -21.55
CA MET A 45 7.44 8.66 -22.10
C MET A 45 7.60 7.98 -23.46
N ASN A 46 8.33 8.60 -24.39
CA ASN A 46 8.58 8.02 -25.71
C ASN A 46 9.36 6.71 -25.62
N SER A 47 10.29 6.60 -24.66
CA SER A 47 11.00 5.35 -24.42
C SER A 47 10.06 4.26 -23.89
N ALA A 48 9.17 4.60 -22.96
CA ALA A 48 8.16 3.69 -22.45
C ALA A 48 7.22 3.18 -23.56
N LEU A 49 6.71 4.09 -24.40
CA LEU A 49 5.86 3.75 -25.55
C LEU A 49 6.58 2.84 -26.55
N ALA A 50 7.85 3.13 -26.86
CA ALA A 50 8.65 2.29 -27.74
C ALA A 50 8.88 0.87 -27.18
N GLU A 51 8.99 0.70 -25.85
CA GLU A 51 9.07 -0.62 -25.24
C GLU A 51 7.70 -1.34 -25.22
N MET A 52 6.59 -0.60 -25.02
CA MET A 52 5.23 -1.14 -25.16
C MET A 52 4.98 -1.68 -26.57
N GLU A 53 5.41 -0.95 -27.62
CA GLU A 53 5.30 -1.38 -29.01
C GLU A 53 6.06 -2.69 -29.29
N LYS A 54 7.13 -2.96 -28.55
CA LYS A 54 7.90 -4.22 -28.61
C LYS A 54 7.28 -5.33 -27.76
N GLY A 55 6.29 -5.03 -26.92
CA GLY A 55 5.70 -5.94 -25.95
C GLY A 55 6.52 -6.12 -24.67
N ASP A 56 7.55 -5.30 -24.42
CA ASP A 56 8.38 -5.34 -23.20
C ASP A 56 7.77 -4.42 -22.13
N PHE A 57 6.70 -4.91 -21.48
CA PHE A 57 5.94 -4.14 -20.51
C PHE A 57 6.71 -3.91 -19.19
N GLU A 58 7.64 -4.77 -18.85
CA GLU A 58 8.52 -4.64 -17.69
C GLU A 58 9.44 -3.42 -17.84
N ARG A 59 10.10 -3.27 -19.00
CA ARG A 59 10.90 -2.07 -19.29
C ARG A 59 10.05 -0.83 -19.44
N ALA A 60 8.89 -0.92 -20.08
CA ALA A 60 7.95 0.20 -20.15
C ALA A 60 7.56 0.70 -18.75
N ASN A 61 7.21 -0.22 -17.84
CA ASN A 61 6.89 0.08 -16.44
C ASN A 61 8.08 0.75 -15.72
N ALA A 62 9.32 0.32 -15.97
CA ALA A 62 10.49 0.97 -15.40
C ALA A 62 10.60 2.44 -15.84
N TYR A 63 10.40 2.73 -17.13
CA TYR A 63 10.40 4.12 -17.62
C TYR A 63 9.26 4.96 -17.06
N PHE A 64 8.05 4.42 -16.97
CA PHE A 64 6.92 5.12 -16.36
C PHE A 64 7.17 5.45 -14.87
N ARG A 65 7.76 4.51 -14.12
CA ARG A 65 8.15 4.76 -12.73
C ARG A 65 9.22 5.84 -12.61
N GLN A 66 10.20 5.88 -13.52
CA GLN A 66 11.19 6.96 -13.56
C GLN A 66 10.55 8.34 -13.79
N ILE A 67 9.48 8.44 -14.60
CA ILE A 67 8.74 9.70 -14.76
C ILE A 67 8.16 10.14 -13.42
N ILE A 68 7.49 9.24 -12.69
CA ILE A 68 6.89 9.52 -11.38
C ILE A 68 7.95 9.93 -10.35
N GLU A 69 9.08 9.21 -10.30
CA GLU A 69 10.18 9.46 -9.36
C GLU A 69 10.93 10.77 -9.66
N SER A 70 10.98 11.17 -10.93
CA SER A 70 11.69 12.38 -11.36
C SER A 70 11.06 13.69 -10.90
N ASN A 71 9.83 13.64 -10.34
CA ASN A 71 9.01 14.81 -10.00
C ASN A 71 8.82 15.80 -11.17
N LEU A 72 9.02 15.34 -12.41
CA LEU A 72 8.78 16.14 -13.60
C LEU A 72 7.27 16.24 -13.89
N PRO A 73 6.82 17.25 -14.65
CA PRO A 73 5.43 17.33 -15.06
C PRO A 73 4.99 16.05 -15.79
N ILE A 74 3.92 15.43 -15.30
CA ILE A 74 3.40 14.18 -15.86
C ILE A 74 2.54 14.53 -17.08
N PRO A 75 2.82 13.96 -18.27
CA PRO A 75 1.96 14.13 -19.45
C PRO A 75 0.54 13.63 -19.17
N SER A 76 -0.49 14.35 -19.65
CA SER A 76 -1.89 14.01 -19.37
C SER A 76 -2.33 12.64 -19.91
N GLU A 77 -1.69 12.15 -20.97
CA GLU A 77 -1.92 10.82 -21.55
C GLU A 77 -1.13 9.70 -20.84
N MET A 78 -0.10 10.02 -20.04
CA MET A 78 0.73 9.02 -19.37
C MET A 78 -0.07 8.04 -18.48
N PRO A 79 -1.07 8.47 -17.70
CA PRO A 79 -1.85 7.56 -16.87
C PRO A 79 -2.56 6.46 -17.66
N TYR A 80 -3.00 6.72 -18.89
CA TYR A 80 -3.63 5.70 -19.74
C TYR A 80 -2.62 4.61 -20.14
N PHE A 81 -1.49 5.00 -20.74
CA PHE A 81 -0.47 4.04 -21.18
C PHE A 81 0.16 3.28 -20.01
N PHE A 82 0.32 3.94 -18.87
CA PHE A 82 0.80 3.28 -17.67
C PHE A 82 -0.21 2.28 -17.12
N ALA A 83 -1.51 2.60 -17.13
CA ALA A 83 -2.56 1.67 -16.77
C ALA A 83 -2.57 0.44 -17.70
N GLU A 84 -2.44 0.63 -19.02
CA GLU A 84 -2.34 -0.48 -19.98
C GLU A 84 -1.12 -1.36 -19.71
N THR A 85 0.04 -0.75 -19.45
CA THR A 85 1.26 -1.48 -19.08
C THR A 85 1.05 -2.32 -17.82
N LEU A 86 0.46 -1.74 -16.78
CA LEU A 86 0.18 -2.43 -15.52
C LEU A 86 -0.85 -3.56 -15.70
N PHE A 87 -1.81 -3.40 -16.60
CA PHE A 87 -2.76 -4.44 -16.95
C PHE A 87 -2.06 -5.65 -17.56
N GLN A 88 -1.14 -5.43 -18.51
CA GLN A 88 -0.36 -6.50 -19.14
C GLN A 88 0.55 -7.22 -18.14
N LEU A 89 1.03 -6.50 -17.14
CA LEU A 89 1.81 -7.06 -16.02
C LEU A 89 0.94 -7.74 -14.94
N GLY A 90 -0.39 -7.76 -15.07
CA GLY A 90 -1.30 -8.35 -14.08
C GLY A 90 -1.48 -7.53 -12.80
N GLN A 91 -0.99 -6.29 -12.76
CA GLN A 91 -1.14 -5.37 -11.62
C GLN A 91 -2.48 -4.60 -11.73
N PHE A 92 -3.59 -5.33 -11.67
CA PHE A 92 -4.92 -4.84 -12.03
C PHE A 92 -5.43 -3.70 -11.12
N ASP A 93 -5.17 -3.76 -9.81
CA ASP A 93 -5.59 -2.70 -8.88
C ASP A 93 -4.88 -1.35 -9.17
N ASN A 94 -3.56 -1.41 -9.37
CA ASN A 94 -2.77 -0.24 -9.77
C ASN A 94 -3.23 0.27 -11.15
N SER A 95 -3.45 -0.63 -12.10
CA SER A 95 -3.95 -0.29 -13.44
C SER A 95 -5.28 0.45 -13.37
N SER A 96 -6.24 -0.01 -12.56
CA SER A 96 -7.52 0.67 -12.35
C SER A 96 -7.35 2.06 -11.78
N SER A 97 -6.48 2.23 -10.78
CA SER A 97 -6.22 3.52 -10.14
C SER A 97 -5.67 4.56 -11.14
N PHE A 98 -4.73 4.16 -12.00
CA PHE A 98 -4.18 5.05 -13.04
C PHE A 98 -5.18 5.34 -14.16
N LEU A 99 -6.00 4.36 -14.52
CA LEU A 99 -7.05 4.53 -15.53
C LEU A 99 -8.14 5.49 -15.07
N GLU A 100 -8.55 5.39 -13.81
CA GLU A 100 -9.47 6.35 -13.19
C GLU A 100 -8.89 7.75 -13.22
N LYS A 101 -7.59 7.89 -12.91
CA LYS A 101 -6.92 9.20 -12.97
C LYS A 101 -6.87 9.77 -14.39
N TYR A 102 -6.64 8.92 -15.39
CA TYR A 102 -6.72 9.33 -16.81
C TYR A 102 -8.08 9.94 -17.16
N LEU A 103 -9.15 9.21 -16.80
CA LEU A 103 -10.53 9.62 -17.08
C LEU A 103 -10.93 10.88 -16.30
N GLU A 104 -10.40 11.08 -15.09
CA GLU A 104 -10.62 12.28 -14.28
C GLU A 104 -9.97 13.52 -14.91
N ILE A 105 -8.71 13.40 -15.37
CA ILE A 105 -7.95 14.53 -15.93
C ILE A 105 -8.46 14.94 -17.31
N ASN A 106 -8.68 13.96 -18.19
CA ASN A 106 -8.95 14.21 -19.60
C ASN A 106 -10.45 14.16 -19.95
N GLY A 107 -11.26 13.51 -19.11
CA GLY A 107 -12.69 13.32 -19.38
C GLY A 107 -12.94 12.63 -20.72
N TYR A 108 -14.01 13.05 -21.40
CA TYR A 108 -14.39 12.57 -22.74
C TYR A 108 -13.54 13.15 -23.88
N GLN A 109 -12.62 14.07 -23.57
CA GLN A 109 -11.76 14.75 -24.55
C GLN A 109 -10.38 14.09 -24.71
N GLY A 110 -10.08 13.05 -23.91
CA GLY A 110 -8.81 12.33 -24.00
C GLY A 110 -8.69 11.54 -25.30
N ASP A 111 -7.49 11.55 -25.89
CA ASP A 111 -7.21 10.89 -27.18
C ASP A 111 -7.48 9.37 -27.13
N ASN A 112 -7.35 8.76 -25.94
CA ASN A 112 -7.52 7.35 -25.67
C ASN A 112 -8.80 7.03 -24.87
N TYR A 113 -9.81 7.92 -24.87
CA TYR A 113 -11.02 7.74 -24.07
C TYR A 113 -11.76 6.41 -24.34
N GLU A 114 -11.96 6.05 -25.61
CA GLU A 114 -12.66 4.82 -25.98
C GLU A 114 -11.89 3.57 -25.54
N GLN A 115 -10.57 3.58 -25.75
CA GLN A 115 -9.68 2.51 -25.33
C GLN A 115 -9.63 2.41 -23.79
N ALA A 116 -9.66 3.54 -23.09
CA ALA A 116 -9.75 3.59 -21.64
C ALA A 116 -11.05 2.93 -21.13
N LYS A 117 -12.20 3.15 -21.81
CA LYS A 117 -13.46 2.47 -21.48
C LYS A 117 -13.41 0.97 -21.72
N ILE A 118 -12.77 0.54 -22.80
CA ILE A 118 -12.55 -0.89 -23.07
C ILE A 118 -11.67 -1.51 -21.98
N LEU A 119 -10.58 -0.84 -21.60
CA LEU A 119 -9.68 -1.31 -20.54
C LEU A 119 -10.38 -1.38 -19.18
N GLN A 120 -11.21 -0.39 -18.85
CA GLN A 120 -12.02 -0.36 -17.63
C GLN A 120 -12.92 -1.59 -17.53
N GLN A 121 -13.55 -1.99 -18.65
CA GLN A 121 -14.39 -3.18 -18.69
C GLN A 121 -13.58 -4.47 -18.52
N LYS A 122 -12.38 -4.56 -19.10
CA LYS A 122 -11.47 -5.72 -18.90
C LYS A 122 -11.01 -5.84 -17.46
N LEU A 123 -10.64 -4.72 -16.84
CA LEU A 123 -10.20 -4.67 -15.45
C LEU A 123 -11.26 -5.17 -14.48
N LYS A 124 -12.53 -4.82 -14.71
CA LYS A 124 -13.64 -5.24 -13.86
C LYS A 124 -13.65 -6.75 -13.62
N ASN A 125 -13.49 -7.55 -14.68
CA ASN A 125 -13.48 -9.00 -14.56
C ASN A 125 -12.34 -9.50 -13.67
N HIS A 126 -11.12 -8.97 -13.84
CA HIS A 126 -9.97 -9.37 -13.03
C HIS A 126 -10.06 -8.89 -11.58
N LEU A 127 -10.60 -7.70 -11.34
CA LEU A 127 -10.84 -7.20 -9.98
C LEU A 127 -11.92 -8.03 -9.27
N ASP A 128 -12.95 -8.47 -9.99
CA ASP A 128 -13.95 -9.40 -9.49
C ASP A 128 -13.30 -10.75 -9.12
N GLU A 129 -12.38 -11.28 -9.94
CA GLU A 129 -11.60 -12.49 -9.61
C GLU A 129 -10.74 -12.32 -8.35
N ILE A 130 -10.07 -11.17 -8.20
CA ILE A 130 -9.28 -10.83 -7.01
C ILE A 130 -10.17 -10.79 -5.76
N SER A 131 -11.32 -10.11 -5.84
CA SER A 131 -12.22 -9.95 -4.70
C SER A 131 -12.77 -11.29 -4.18
N ASN A 132 -12.94 -12.27 -5.06
CA ASN A 132 -13.44 -13.60 -4.74
C ASN A 132 -12.34 -14.60 -4.39
N CYS A 133 -11.07 -14.23 -4.55
CA CYS A 133 -9.93 -15.11 -4.33
C CYS A 133 -9.53 -15.15 -2.85
N LYS A 134 -9.41 -16.36 -2.30
CA LYS A 134 -9.00 -16.58 -0.89
C LYS A 134 -7.48 -16.50 -0.69
N PHE A 135 -6.73 -16.47 -1.78
CA PHE A 135 -5.27 -16.58 -1.81
C PHE A 135 -4.54 -15.27 -2.08
N CYS A 136 -5.26 -14.18 -2.38
CA CYS A 136 -4.66 -12.87 -2.59
C CYS A 136 -5.22 -11.81 -1.67
N ASP A 137 -4.45 -10.73 -1.51
CA ASP A 137 -4.97 -9.49 -0.93
C ASP A 137 -5.93 -8.80 -1.89
N PHE A 138 -6.53 -7.69 -1.44
CA PHE A 138 -7.47 -6.90 -2.22
C PHE A 138 -6.85 -6.27 -3.48
N ARG A 139 -5.51 -6.25 -3.60
CA ARG A 139 -4.77 -5.68 -4.73
C ARG A 139 -4.34 -6.75 -5.74
N GLY A 140 -4.57 -8.02 -5.44
CA GLY A 140 -4.19 -9.16 -6.29
C GLY A 140 -2.83 -9.79 -5.98
N TYR A 141 -2.16 -9.40 -4.88
CA TYR A 141 -0.88 -10.03 -4.47
C TYR A 141 -1.12 -11.29 -3.64
N ARG A 142 -0.29 -12.31 -3.84
CA ARG A 142 -0.44 -13.62 -3.20
C ARG A 142 -0.15 -13.56 -1.70
N TYR A 143 -0.94 -14.30 -0.92
CA TYR A 143 -0.64 -14.63 0.46
C TYR A 143 0.29 -15.84 0.55
N ASN A 144 1.38 -15.67 1.29
CA ASN A 144 2.29 -16.76 1.65
C ASN A 144 2.03 -17.20 3.09
N GLY A 145 2.27 -18.48 3.38
CA GLY A 145 2.22 -18.98 4.75
C GLY A 145 3.22 -18.24 5.63
N CYS A 146 2.85 -17.91 6.86
CA CYS A 146 3.79 -17.27 7.78
C CYS A 146 4.90 -18.27 8.14
N PRO A 147 6.18 -17.98 7.83
CA PRO A 147 7.28 -18.92 8.06
C PRO A 147 7.54 -19.15 9.56
N THR A 148 7.17 -18.19 10.42
CA THR A 148 7.40 -18.26 11.86
C THR A 148 6.45 -19.24 12.55
N CYS A 149 5.17 -19.26 12.16
CA CYS A 149 4.17 -20.13 12.77
C CYS A 149 3.67 -21.25 11.84
N ASN A 150 4.20 -21.35 10.62
CA ASN A 150 3.78 -22.30 9.59
C ASN A 150 2.25 -22.30 9.35
N GLY A 151 1.60 -21.15 9.48
CA GLY A 151 0.16 -21.01 9.34
C GLY A 151 -0.68 -21.30 10.60
N ASN A 152 -0.07 -21.75 11.70
CA ASN A 152 -0.78 -22.10 12.94
C ASN A 152 -1.32 -20.89 13.70
N ARG A 153 -0.93 -19.66 13.32
CA ARG A 153 -1.37 -18.36 13.90
C ARG A 153 -0.84 -18.10 15.31
N ILE A 154 -0.60 -19.15 16.09
CA ILE A 154 -0.07 -19.09 17.44
C ILE A 154 1.38 -19.58 17.49
N LEU A 155 2.10 -19.12 18.49
CA LEU A 155 3.41 -19.61 18.89
C LEU A 155 3.33 -20.11 20.31
N GLU A 156 3.78 -21.34 20.50
CA GLU A 156 3.98 -21.93 21.81
C GLU A 156 5.43 -21.69 22.22
N GLN A 157 5.60 -21.11 23.39
CA GLN A 157 6.92 -20.90 23.98
C GLN A 157 6.91 -21.36 25.43
N SER A 158 8.07 -21.76 25.92
CA SER A 158 8.26 -22.06 27.34
C SER A 158 7.77 -20.89 28.19
N CYS A 159 6.95 -21.19 29.20
CA CYS A 159 6.44 -20.16 30.10
C CYS A 159 7.61 -19.39 30.70
N SER A 160 7.64 -18.08 30.43
CA SER A 160 8.74 -17.20 30.83
C SER A 160 8.79 -17.01 32.34
N PHE A 161 7.64 -17.15 33.01
CA PHE A 161 7.52 -17.01 34.47
C PHE A 161 8.07 -18.23 35.23
N CYS A 162 7.60 -19.44 34.91
CA CYS A 162 8.07 -20.66 35.59
C CYS A 162 9.27 -21.33 34.90
N LYS A 163 9.72 -20.84 33.75
CA LYS A 163 10.80 -21.42 32.93
C LYS A 163 10.54 -22.91 32.62
N ALA A 164 9.34 -23.21 32.12
CA ALA A 164 8.86 -24.57 31.82
C ALA A 164 8.83 -25.56 33.00
N LYS A 165 8.81 -25.09 34.26
CA LYS A 165 8.67 -25.95 35.46
C LYS A 165 7.24 -26.21 35.91
N GLY A 166 6.26 -25.42 35.43
CA GLY A 166 4.84 -25.57 35.76
C GLY A 166 4.44 -25.06 37.14
N ALA A 167 5.37 -25.04 38.09
CA ALA A 167 5.16 -24.54 39.44
C ALA A 167 6.16 -23.43 39.80
N VAL A 168 5.75 -22.58 40.73
CA VAL A 168 6.56 -21.53 41.36
C VAL A 168 6.57 -21.69 42.88
N GLY A 169 7.62 -21.20 43.53
CA GLY A 169 7.70 -21.25 44.99
C GLY A 169 6.59 -20.40 45.64
N CYS A 170 5.97 -20.93 46.69
CA CYS A 170 4.98 -20.17 47.45
C CYS A 170 5.67 -18.98 48.14
N ILE A 171 5.22 -17.77 47.81
CA ILE A 171 5.78 -16.50 48.34
C ILE A 171 5.59 -16.42 49.86
N LYS A 172 4.50 -16.98 50.41
CA LYS A 172 4.17 -16.92 51.84
C LYS A 172 5.18 -17.71 52.71
N CYS A 173 5.63 -18.88 52.25
CA CYS A 173 6.61 -19.72 52.96
C CYS A 173 7.98 -19.75 52.29
N MET A 174 8.23 -18.90 51.29
CA MET A 174 9.48 -18.87 50.51
C MET A 174 9.90 -20.25 49.96
N GLY A 175 8.93 -21.04 49.48
CA GLY A 175 9.22 -22.37 48.93
C GLY A 175 9.34 -23.51 49.94
N LYS A 176 9.30 -23.24 51.26
CA LYS A 176 9.61 -24.23 52.30
C LYS A 176 8.44 -25.13 52.73
N GLY A 177 7.21 -24.78 52.37
CA GLY A 177 6.00 -25.49 52.84
C GLY A 177 5.56 -25.15 54.27
N LEU A 178 6.46 -24.56 55.07
CA LEU A 178 6.23 -24.21 56.47
C LEU A 178 6.42 -22.71 56.72
N VAL A 179 5.64 -22.14 57.64
CA VAL A 179 5.76 -20.77 58.14
C VAL A 179 6.11 -20.78 59.62
N THR A 180 7.07 -19.95 60.02
CA THR A 180 7.49 -19.83 61.42
C THR A 180 6.73 -18.72 62.12
N LYS A 181 6.12 -19.01 63.27
CA LYS A 181 5.50 -18.00 64.15
C LYS A 181 6.17 -18.04 65.52
N LYS A 182 6.40 -16.87 66.11
CA LYS A 182 6.89 -16.77 67.50
C LYS A 182 5.69 -16.66 68.42
N ASN A 183 5.63 -17.54 69.41
CA ASN A 183 4.62 -17.47 70.47
C ASN A 183 5.05 -16.42 71.53
N ILE A 184 4.17 -16.14 72.50
CA ILE A 184 4.35 -15.22 73.63
C ILE A 184 5.59 -15.59 74.47
N PHE A 185 6.00 -16.86 74.45
CA PHE A 185 7.22 -17.36 75.09
C PHE A 185 8.49 -17.21 74.24
N ASN A 186 8.43 -16.54 73.08
CA ASN A 186 9.53 -16.39 72.12
C ASN A 186 10.06 -17.72 71.54
N ILE A 187 9.29 -18.81 71.70
CA ILE A 187 9.55 -20.11 71.06
C ILE A 187 9.08 -20.03 69.61
N ILE A 188 9.90 -20.57 68.69
CA ILE A 188 9.58 -20.65 67.27
C ILE A 188 8.78 -21.92 67.01
N GLU A 189 7.55 -21.76 66.55
CA GLU A 189 6.68 -22.85 66.12
C GLU A 189 6.61 -22.91 64.59
N TYR A 190 6.62 -24.12 64.04
CA TYR A 190 6.47 -24.37 62.61
C TYR A 190 5.04 -24.76 62.31
N HIS A 191 4.41 -24.03 61.41
CA HIS A 191 3.06 -24.29 60.96
C HIS A 191 3.07 -24.58 59.46
N GLU A 192 2.22 -25.48 59.00
CA GLU A 192 2.03 -25.67 57.56
C GLU A 192 1.57 -24.38 56.90
N CYS A 193 2.06 -24.12 55.70
CA CYS A 193 1.69 -22.91 54.98
C CYS A 193 0.28 -23.06 54.41
N ASP A 194 -0.70 -22.37 55.01
CA ASP A 194 -2.11 -22.41 54.57
C ASP A 194 -2.31 -22.09 53.07
N LYS A 195 -1.38 -21.33 52.46
CA LYS A 195 -1.51 -20.92 51.05
C LYS A 195 -1.19 -22.06 50.07
N CYS A 196 -0.22 -22.91 50.41
CA CYS A 196 0.20 -24.01 49.54
C CYS A 196 -0.03 -25.39 50.16
N GLY A 197 -0.77 -25.48 51.26
CA GLY A 197 -1.10 -26.75 51.91
C GLY A 197 0.12 -27.60 52.31
N GLY A 198 1.25 -26.97 52.61
CA GLY A 198 2.49 -27.69 52.99
C GLY A 198 3.44 -28.02 51.83
N ASP A 199 3.01 -27.94 50.56
CA ASP A 199 3.84 -28.36 49.41
C ASP A 199 5.02 -27.42 49.10
N GLY A 200 4.96 -26.19 49.62
CA GLY A 200 5.94 -25.13 49.33
C GLY A 200 5.90 -24.61 47.89
N ARG A 201 5.11 -25.22 47.00
CA ARG A 201 4.97 -24.84 45.59
C ARG A 201 3.52 -24.53 45.27
N LEU A 202 3.32 -23.70 44.26
CA LEU A 202 2.01 -23.36 43.69
C LEU A 202 2.11 -23.49 42.18
N ASP A 203 1.00 -23.79 41.53
CA ASP A 203 0.94 -23.75 40.08
C ASP A 203 1.32 -22.37 39.57
N CYS A 204 2.05 -22.35 38.47
CA CYS A 204 2.46 -21.11 37.82
C CYS A 204 1.20 -20.32 37.45
N PRO A 205 0.98 -19.10 37.97
CA PRO A 205 -0.23 -18.32 37.71
C PRO A 205 -0.34 -17.87 36.24
N ARG A 206 0.72 -18.04 35.45
CA ARG A 206 0.78 -17.60 34.06
C ARG A 206 0.43 -18.70 33.07
N CYS A 207 0.89 -19.93 33.32
CA CYS A 207 0.60 -21.09 32.47
C CYS A 207 -0.34 -22.10 33.13
N ASN A 208 -0.73 -21.90 34.38
CA ASN A 208 -1.57 -22.82 35.17
C ASN A 208 -1.08 -24.28 35.11
N GLY A 209 0.23 -24.47 35.23
CA GLY A 209 0.85 -25.81 35.17
C GLY A 209 1.12 -26.34 33.76
N SER A 210 0.61 -25.72 32.69
CA SER A 210 0.78 -26.23 31.30
C SER A 210 2.21 -26.14 30.74
N LEU A 211 3.14 -25.53 31.48
CA LEU A 211 4.56 -25.32 31.11
C LEU A 211 4.78 -24.35 29.93
N VAL A 212 3.77 -24.10 29.11
CA VAL A 212 3.84 -23.28 27.90
C VAL A 212 2.97 -22.02 28.00
N GLU A 213 3.41 -20.96 27.32
CA GLU A 213 2.63 -19.76 27.05
C GLU A 213 2.26 -19.77 25.57
N VAL A 214 0.96 -19.72 25.28
CA VAL A 214 0.42 -19.57 23.93
C VAL A 214 0.25 -18.07 23.66
N SER A 215 0.81 -17.60 22.56
CA SER A 215 0.64 -16.21 22.12
C SER A 215 0.43 -16.15 20.61
N ASP A 216 -0.22 -15.08 20.15
CA ASP A 216 -0.33 -14.84 18.72
C ASP A 216 1.06 -14.68 18.09
N CYS A 217 1.22 -15.25 16.90
CA CYS A 217 2.46 -15.11 16.15
C CYS A 217 2.69 -13.63 15.85
N ARG A 218 3.78 -13.07 16.40
CA ARG A 218 4.12 -11.66 16.27
C ARG A 218 4.37 -11.24 14.82
N THR A 219 4.86 -12.16 13.99
CA THR A 219 5.16 -11.91 12.58
C THR A 219 3.90 -11.68 11.76
N CYS A 220 2.89 -12.54 11.89
CA CYS A 220 1.64 -12.42 11.13
C CYS A 220 0.46 -11.85 11.95
N ARG A 221 0.69 -11.46 13.20
CA ARG A 221 -0.34 -10.96 14.13
C ARG A 221 -1.57 -11.86 14.20
N GLY A 222 -1.35 -13.18 14.31
CA GLY A 222 -2.44 -14.17 14.37
C GLY A 222 -3.14 -14.47 13.03
N GLN A 223 -2.73 -13.89 11.89
CA GLN A 223 -3.38 -14.18 10.60
C GLN A 223 -2.94 -15.52 9.98
N GLY A 224 -1.76 -16.01 10.32
CA GLY A 224 -1.16 -17.23 9.76
C GLY A 224 -0.62 -17.08 8.33
N ARG A 225 -0.76 -15.90 7.74
CA ARG A 225 -0.34 -15.57 6.38
C ARG A 225 0.33 -14.20 6.33
N LEU A 226 1.18 -13.99 5.33
CA LEU A 226 1.86 -12.73 5.03
C LEU A 226 1.60 -12.36 3.56
N ILE A 227 1.60 -11.06 3.27
CA ILE A 227 1.49 -10.56 1.89
C ILE A 227 2.86 -10.75 1.21
N SER A 228 2.86 -11.24 -0.02
CA SER A 228 4.06 -11.35 -0.86
C SER A 228 4.03 -10.30 -1.97
N GLU A 229 5.15 -10.16 -2.68
CA GLU A 229 5.24 -9.31 -3.89
C GLU A 229 4.83 -10.06 -5.16
N GLU A 230 4.54 -11.36 -5.06
CA GLU A 230 4.15 -12.19 -6.19
C GLU A 230 2.69 -11.93 -6.57
N ILE A 231 2.43 -11.72 -7.86
CA ILE A 231 1.07 -11.57 -8.40
C ILE A 231 0.36 -12.92 -8.29
N CYS A 232 -0.88 -12.91 -7.78
CA CYS A 232 -1.64 -14.11 -7.59
C CYS A 232 -2.13 -14.69 -8.92
N ASN A 233 -1.94 -15.98 -9.12
CA ASN A 233 -2.50 -16.72 -10.26
C ASN A 233 -3.89 -17.32 -9.96
N HIS A 234 -4.51 -16.95 -8.83
CA HIS A 234 -5.80 -17.47 -8.34
C HIS A 234 -5.89 -19.00 -8.16
N GLN A 235 -4.77 -19.71 -8.23
CA GLN A 235 -4.71 -21.17 -8.07
C GLN A 235 -4.13 -21.54 -6.70
N ALA A 236 -4.67 -22.60 -6.10
CA ALA A 236 -4.09 -23.19 -4.90
C ALA A 236 -2.68 -23.72 -5.22
N GLU A 237 -1.71 -23.46 -4.33
CA GLU A 237 -0.39 -24.09 -4.49
C GLU A 237 -0.51 -25.60 -4.31
N PRO A 238 0.20 -26.40 -5.13
CA PRO A 238 0.27 -27.83 -4.91
C PRO A 238 0.92 -28.09 -3.54
N ARG A 239 0.22 -28.81 -2.66
CA ARG A 239 0.66 -29.12 -1.29
C ARG A 239 1.98 -29.91 -1.22
N ASN A 240 2.41 -30.53 -2.33
CA ASN A 240 3.61 -31.34 -2.41
C ASN A 240 4.60 -30.76 -3.43
N MET A 241 5.83 -30.49 -2.97
CA MET A 241 6.97 -30.07 -3.80
C MET A 241 7.25 -31.03 -4.95
N SER A 242 6.90 -32.32 -4.84
CA SER A 242 7.03 -33.31 -5.92
C SER A 242 6.23 -32.94 -7.17
N GLN A 243 5.01 -32.41 -6.99
CA GLN A 243 4.16 -31.98 -8.11
C GLN A 243 4.69 -30.68 -8.76
N LYS A 244 5.35 -29.82 -7.97
CA LYS A 244 6.04 -28.62 -8.49
C LYS A 244 7.24 -29.02 -9.37
N PHE A 245 8.01 -30.02 -8.95
CA PHE A 245 9.11 -30.58 -9.74
C PHE A 245 8.63 -31.33 -11.00
N GLU A 246 7.51 -32.04 -10.94
CA GLU A 246 6.92 -32.69 -12.14
C GLU A 246 6.46 -31.66 -13.19
N ARG A 247 5.80 -30.57 -12.77
CA ARG A 247 5.44 -29.48 -13.70
C ARG A 247 6.66 -28.80 -14.30
N LEU A 248 7.71 -28.55 -13.49
CA LEU A 248 8.96 -27.96 -13.99
C LEU A 248 9.71 -28.90 -14.94
N ARG A 249 9.69 -30.22 -14.69
CA ARG A 249 10.22 -31.22 -15.65
C ARG A 249 9.46 -31.21 -16.97
N HIS A 250 8.14 -31.09 -16.95
CA HIS A 250 7.34 -31.02 -18.17
C HIS A 250 7.57 -29.73 -18.96
N LEU A 251 7.86 -28.61 -18.29
CA LEU A 251 8.17 -27.33 -18.95
C LEU A 251 9.60 -27.23 -19.48
N ALA A 252 10.56 -27.95 -18.88
CA ALA A 252 11.96 -27.99 -19.32
C ALA A 252 12.26 -29.12 -20.34
N GLY A 253 11.24 -29.87 -20.76
CA GLY A 253 11.34 -31.05 -21.62
C GLY A 253 10.92 -30.83 -23.08
N HIS A 254 10.89 -29.59 -23.56
CA HIS A 254 10.67 -29.23 -24.97
C HIS A 254 11.74 -28.26 -25.45
#